data_AF-A0AAW2VJH6-F1
#
_entry.id   AF-A0AAW2VJH6-F1
#
_cell.length_a   1.000
_cell.length_b   1.000
_cell.length_c   1.000
_cell.angle_alpha   90.00
_cell.angle_beta   90.00
_cell.angle_gamma   90.00
#
_symmetry.space_group_name_H-M   'P 1'
#
loop_
_entity.id
_entity.type
_entity.pdbx_description
1 polymer ?
#
loop_
_entity_poly.entity_id
_entity_poly.type
_entity_poly.pdbx_seq_one_letter_code
_entity_poly.pdbx_strand_id
1 'polypeptide(L)' 'MTMPSRAGKTASTLTGSYSKEEAQSQVSRKKELMFIDVKIHGKSICATIVNGTTYNYLASAKVDRLGLVLEK' A
#
# COMPACT_ATOMS: atom_id res chain seq x y z
N MET A 1 18.71 -10.86 -49.03
CA MET A 1 18.88 -10.14 -47.76
C MET A 1 19.65 -11.07 -46.83
N THR A 2 20.90 -10.71 -46.52
CA THR A 2 21.88 -11.58 -45.84
C THR A 2 22.59 -10.73 -44.80
N MET A 3 22.50 -11.10 -43.52
CA MET A 3 23.25 -10.45 -42.44
C MET A 3 24.66 -11.05 -42.35
N PRO A 4 25.70 -10.24 -42.10
CA PRO A 4 26.92 -10.73 -41.49
C PRO A 4 26.92 -10.50 -39.97
N SER A 5 27.46 -11.49 -39.27
CA SER A 5 27.52 -11.64 -37.82
C SER A 5 28.89 -11.30 -37.25
N ARG A 6 28.89 -10.90 -35.96
CA ARG A 6 29.83 -11.28 -34.87
C ARG A 6 31.22 -10.60 -34.78
N ALA A 7 31.51 -10.01 -33.62
CA ALA A 7 32.46 -10.51 -32.59
C ALA A 7 33.28 -9.41 -31.86
N GLY A 8 33.36 -9.50 -30.52
CA GLY A 8 34.38 -8.86 -29.67
C GLY A 8 33.84 -8.53 -28.26
N LYS A 9 33.76 -9.49 -27.32
CA LYS A 9 34.78 -9.86 -26.28
C LYS A 9 34.95 -8.80 -25.16
N THR A 10 34.39 -9.03 -23.96
CA THR A 10 35.04 -9.46 -22.66
C THR A 10 36.04 -8.44 -22.11
N ALA A 11 36.18 -8.07 -20.83
CA ALA A 11 35.73 -8.48 -19.49
C ALA A 11 35.96 -7.22 -18.58
N SER A 12 35.59 -7.07 -17.31
CA SER A 12 35.88 -7.88 -16.11
C SER A 12 35.21 -7.13 -14.92
N THR A 13 34.33 -7.77 -14.14
CA THR A 13 34.59 -8.38 -12.81
C THR A 13 34.97 -7.39 -11.70
N LEU A 14 34.11 -7.31 -10.67
CA LEU A 14 34.42 -7.31 -9.22
C LEU A 14 33.10 -7.64 -8.48
N THR A 15 32.73 -8.92 -8.34
CA THR A 15 32.80 -9.71 -7.09
C THR A 15 32.30 -9.02 -5.82
N GLY A 16 31.12 -9.45 -5.33
CA GLY A 16 30.68 -9.36 -3.95
C GLY A 16 29.61 -10.43 -3.71
N SER A 17 29.94 -11.45 -2.92
CA SER A 17 29.20 -12.71 -2.80
C SER A 17 28.90 -13.06 -1.35
N TYR A 18 27.71 -12.77 -0.83
CA TYR A 18 27.12 -13.32 0.42
C TYR A 18 25.62 -13.00 0.35
N SER A 19 24.62 -13.83 0.60
CA SER A 19 24.49 -15.25 0.92
C SER A 19 23.07 -15.65 0.50
N LYS A 20 22.87 -16.93 0.16
CA LYS A 20 21.56 -17.54 0.02
C LYS A 20 20.91 -17.55 1.41
N GLU A 21 20.05 -16.58 1.68
CA GLU A 21 19.17 -16.62 2.84
C GLU A 21 17.75 -16.43 2.31
N GLU A 22 17.05 -17.56 2.29
CA GLU A 22 15.60 -17.71 2.21
C GLU A 22 14.86 -16.52 1.58
N ALA A 23 14.78 -16.52 0.25
CA ALA A 23 13.64 -15.89 -0.41
C ALA A 23 12.40 -16.70 -0.05
N GLN A 24 11.95 -16.59 1.21
CA GLN A 24 10.53 -16.70 1.49
C GLN A 24 9.91 -15.68 0.57
N SER A 25 9.25 -16.19 -0.47
CA SER A 25 8.30 -15.44 -1.27
C SER A 25 7.30 -14.86 -0.29
N GLN A 26 7.61 -13.68 0.24
CA GLN A 26 6.67 -12.83 0.91
C GLN A 26 5.74 -12.43 -0.22
N VAL A 27 4.73 -13.27 -0.45
CA VAL A 27 3.64 -12.99 -1.37
C VAL A 27 3.24 -11.57 -1.03
N SER A 28 3.54 -10.66 -1.94
CA SER A 28 3.25 -9.25 -1.78
C SER A 28 1.75 -9.15 -1.77
N ARG A 29 1.15 -9.29 -0.57
CA ARG A 29 -0.29 -9.14 -0.40
C ARG A 29 -0.57 -7.75 -0.93
N LYS A 30 -1.32 -7.67 -2.05
CA LYS A 30 -1.81 -6.39 -2.57
C LYS A 30 -2.44 -5.69 -1.36
N LYS A 31 -1.88 -4.54 -0.99
CA LYS A 31 -2.44 -3.70 0.07
C LYS A 31 -3.73 -3.12 -0.48
N GLU A 32 -4.83 -3.82 -0.20
CA GLU A 32 -6.17 -3.33 -0.51
C GLU A 32 -6.71 -2.55 0.69
N LEU A 33 -7.32 -1.40 0.40
CA LEU A 33 -8.02 -0.65 1.43
C LEU A 33 -9.33 -1.35 1.73
N MET A 34 -9.62 -1.53 3.02
CA MET A 34 -10.89 -2.07 3.46
C MET A 34 -11.81 -0.94 3.87
N PHE A 35 -13.09 -1.09 3.55
CA PHE A 35 -14.13 -0.11 3.85
C PHE A 35 -15.28 -0.80 4.60
N ILE A 36 -15.95 -0.04 5.46
CA ILE A 36 -17.12 -0.50 6.20
C ILE A 36 -18.18 0.60 6.25
N ASP A 37 -19.43 0.22 6.05
CA ASP A 37 -20.56 1.12 6.28
C ASP A 37 -20.94 1.13 7.75
N VAL A 38 -20.91 2.32 8.35
CA VAL A 38 -21.20 2.56 9.76
C VAL A 38 -22.30 3.60 9.88
N LYS A 39 -23.19 3.44 10.86
CA LYS A 39 -24.26 4.40 11.15
C LYS A 39 -23.93 5.20 12.40
N ILE A 40 -23.81 6.52 12.26
CA ILE A 40 -23.60 7.47 13.35
C ILE A 40 -24.83 8.37 13.41
N HIS A 41 -25.50 8.43 14.57
CA HIS A 41 -26.72 9.24 14.76
C HIS A 41 -27.79 9.01 13.66
N GLY A 42 -27.99 7.74 13.29
CA GLY A 42 -28.97 7.37 12.26
C GLY A 42 -28.49 7.55 10.82
N LYS A 43 -27.35 8.20 10.60
CA LYS A 43 -26.82 8.55 9.27
C LYS A 43 -25.62 7.65 8.91
N SER A 44 -25.65 7.07 7.71
CA SER A 44 -24.62 6.14 7.26
C SER A 44 -23.39 6.86 6.70
N ILE A 45 -22.20 6.34 7.00
CA ILE A 45 -20.92 6.70 6.37
C ILE A 45 -20.15 5.46 5.96
N CYS A 46 -19.39 5.57 4.89
CA CYS A 46 -18.34 4.61 4.55
C CYS A 46 -17.04 5.06 5.23
N ALA A 47 -16.49 4.20 6.08
CA ALA A 47 -15.26 4.43 6.83
C ALA A 47 -14.16 3.49 6.34
N THR A 48 -12.92 3.97 6.26
CA THR A 48 -11.75 3.15 5.94
C THR A 48 -11.27 2.44 7.19
N ILE A 49 -10.99 1.14 7.08
CA ILE A 49 -10.34 0.36 8.14
C ILE A 49 -8.83 0.55 7.98
N VAL A 50 -8.21 1.20 8.95
CA VAL A 50 -6.76 1.42 9.01
C VAL A 50 -6.21 0.69 10.24
N ASN A 51 -5.39 -0.33 10.02
CA ASN A 51 -4.77 -1.07 11.13
C ASN A 51 -3.65 -0.22 11.76
N GLY A 52 -3.52 -0.31 13.10
CA GLY A 52 -2.46 0.38 13.84
C GLY A 52 -2.77 1.83 14.25
N THR A 53 -4.00 2.30 14.04
CA THR A 53 -4.46 3.59 14.57
C THR A 53 -5.07 3.42 15.95
N THR A 54 -4.65 4.25 16.91
CA THR A 54 -5.22 4.28 18.27
C THR A 54 -6.58 4.98 18.33
N TYR A 55 -6.81 5.93 17.42
CA TYR A 55 -8.01 6.76 17.39
C TYR A 55 -8.72 6.68 16.05
N ASN A 56 -10.04 6.84 16.09
CA ASN A 56 -10.86 7.01 14.90
C ASN A 56 -10.95 8.48 14.54
N TYR A 57 -10.80 8.79 13.25
CA TYR A 57 -10.86 10.16 12.75
C TYR A 57 -12.07 10.33 11.85
N LEU A 58 -12.68 11.51 11.94
CA LEU A 58 -13.77 11.92 11.08
C LEU A 58 -13.36 13.21 10.36
N ALA A 59 -13.56 13.25 9.04
CA ALA A 59 -13.32 14.47 8.28
C ALA A 59 -14.28 15.58 8.74
N SER A 60 -13.79 16.78 8.99
CA SER A 60 -14.62 17.91 9.47
C SER A 60 -15.83 18.17 8.56
N ALA A 61 -15.67 18.02 7.24
CA ALA A 61 -16.75 18.16 6.26
C ALA A 61 -17.90 17.13 6.42
N LYS A 62 -17.71 16.07 7.21
CA LYS A 62 -18.72 15.05 7.52
C LYS A 62 -19.39 15.29 8.88
N VAL A 63 -18.82 16.10 9.76
CA VAL A 63 -19.33 16.36 11.12
C VAL A 63 -20.74 16.94 11.09
N ASP A 64 -20.93 18.05 10.36
CA ASP A 64 -22.25 18.70 10.22
C ASP A 64 -23.28 17.77 9.59
N ARG A 65 -22.85 17.03 8.56
CA ARG A 65 -23.71 16.07 7.86
C ARG A 65 -24.19 14.98 8.80
N LEU A 66 -23.39 14.60 9.80
CA LEU A 66 -23.76 13.62 10.81
C LEU A 66 -24.59 14.18 11.96
N GLY A 67 -24.82 15.49 12.00
CA GLY A 67 -25.50 16.13 13.13
C GLY A 67 -24.66 16.06 14.41
N LEU A 68 -23.34 16.09 14.26
CA LEU A 68 -22.39 16.19 15.35
C LEU A 68 -22.03 17.67 15.57
N VAL A 69 -21.71 18.03 16.80
CA VAL A 69 -21.26 19.36 17.18
C VAL A 69 -19.83 19.25 17.70
N LEU A 70 -18.94 20.13 17.24
CA LEU A 70 -17.59 20.24 17.80
C LEU A 70 -17.68 21.01 19.12
N GLU A 71 -17.27 20.35 20.21
CA GLU A 71 -17.01 21.04 21.46
C GLU A 71 -15.74 21.88 21.35
N LYS A 72 -15.72 23.01 22.06
CA LYS A 72 -14.60 23.97 22.07
C LYS A 72 -13.58 23.63 23.14
#